data_AF-A0A7C7YG42-F1
#
_entry.id   AF-A0A7C7YG42-F1
#
_cell.length_a   1.000
_cell.length_b   1.000
_cell.length_c   1.000
_cell.angle_alpha   90.00
_cell.angle_beta   90.00
_cell.angle_gamma   90.00
#
_symmetry.space_group_name_H-M   'P 1'
#
loop_
_entity.id
_entity.type
_entity.pdbx_description
1 polymer ?
#
loop_
_entity_poly.entity_id
_entity_poly.type
_entity_poly.pdbx_seq_one_letter_code
_entity_poly.pdbx_strand_id
1 'polypeptide(L)'
;MAAKVKEKDGFYWVVVHYQGRRKWKKIGKDKRQALRVAEQVQARIALGEFDMHSEEEQAVRFDHFAREWYQQEIRLPYELNEPGALATKSVQAREQQIRLHLVPFFLDRDVRAIRVADIQAFYEHCRKTRYPATLSSINTILGTLRRILAFAQAREVLALNPVDAWKASRGRQRGGGLRPVDSSKVLTADEVQTLLEVARTEFPDHYPLVLFMADTGCRVSEAFALRWSDVDLEAGLATIEASIDFQGKRGPTKTRKPRSVELSTRLREALSQYRPDVFGADSFAFPSQTGSAMEYQNFRSRVFNRIVRRAFAQGRRVTP
;
A
#
# COMPACT_ATOMS: atom_id res chain seq x y z
N MET A 1 25.63 15.79 45.44
CA MET A 1 24.67 15.98 44.33
C MET A 1 23.76 17.13 44.71
N ALA A 2 23.57 18.14 43.85
CA ALA A 2 22.85 19.36 44.24
C ALA A 2 22.31 20.11 43.01
N ALA A 3 21.10 20.66 43.14
CA ALA A 3 20.54 21.68 42.27
C ALA A 3 20.78 23.07 42.90
N LYS A 4 21.30 24.02 42.12
CA LYS A 4 21.59 25.38 42.58
C LYS A 4 21.07 26.40 41.58
N VAL A 5 20.49 27.50 42.09
CA VAL A 5 20.09 28.62 41.23
C VAL A 5 21.30 29.51 40.95
N LYS A 6 21.48 29.93 39.69
CA LYS A 6 22.48 30.91 39.26
C LYS A 6 21.82 31.98 38.40
N GLU A 7 22.23 33.22 38.57
CA GLU A 7 21.84 34.32 37.71
C GLU A 7 22.91 34.54 36.63
N LYS A 8 22.49 34.65 35.37
CA LYS A 8 23.37 34.93 34.23
C LYS A 8 22.58 35.65 33.12
N ASP A 9 23.13 36.73 32.61
CA ASP A 9 22.57 37.54 31.51
C ASP A 9 21.13 38.03 31.78
N GLY A 10 20.82 38.36 33.04
CA GLY A 10 19.47 38.81 33.47
C GLY A 10 18.42 37.70 33.55
N PHE A 11 18.83 36.44 33.50
CA PHE A 11 17.96 35.26 33.68
C PHE A 11 18.46 34.37 34.82
N TYR A 12 17.52 33.70 35.47
CA TYR A 12 17.77 32.66 36.45
C TYR A 12 17.83 31.28 35.79
N TRP A 13 18.86 30.53 36.16
CA TRP A 13 19.18 29.19 35.71
C TRP A 13 19.21 28.24 36.90
N VAL A 14 18.74 27.01 36.71
CA VAL A 14 18.93 25.93 37.67
C VAL A 14 20.06 25.04 37.15
N VAL A 15 21.12 24.90 37.95
CA VAL A 15 22.31 24.12 37.65
C VAL A 15 22.28 22.85 38.50
N VAL A 16 22.20 21.70 37.85
CA VAL A 16 22.08 20.41 38.52
C VAL A 16 23.39 19.64 38.38
N HIS A 17 23.96 19.24 39.52
CA HIS A 17 25.12 18.37 39.62
C HIS A 17 24.70 17.00 40.15
N TYR A 18 24.71 15.98 39.29
CA TYR A 18 24.31 14.62 39.65
C TYR A 18 25.20 13.61 38.95
N GLN A 19 25.72 12.63 39.71
CA GLN A 19 26.61 11.56 39.25
C GLN A 19 27.77 12.03 38.32
N GLY A 20 28.54 13.02 38.77
CA GLY A 20 29.71 13.55 38.01
C GLY A 20 29.38 14.42 36.80
N ARG A 21 28.09 14.61 36.46
CA ARG A 21 27.62 15.44 35.33
C ARG A 21 27.00 16.74 35.82
N ARG A 22 27.02 17.76 34.96
CA ARG A 22 26.45 19.10 35.21
C ARG A 22 25.55 19.54 34.05
N LYS A 23 24.28 19.85 34.32
CA LYS A 23 23.31 20.38 33.34
C LYS A 23 22.76 21.73 33.80
N TRP A 24 22.50 22.62 32.85
CA TRP A 24 21.92 23.95 33.09
C TRP A 24 20.54 24.02 32.45
N LYS A 25 19.52 24.46 33.20
CA LYS A 25 18.16 24.68 32.71
C LYS A 25 17.78 26.15 32.92
N LYS A 26 17.44 26.86 31.84
CA LYS A 26 16.97 28.25 31.90
C LYS A 26 15.54 28.26 32.44
N ILE A 27 15.27 29.04 33.48
CA ILE A 27 13.91 29.13 34.04
C ILE A 27 13.19 30.39 33.56
N GLY A 28 13.88 31.53 33.55
CA GLY A 28 13.27 32.81 33.18
C GLY A 28 13.81 33.96 34.01
N LYS A 29 13.03 35.04 34.16
CA LYS A 29 13.41 36.24 34.93
C LYS A 29 12.95 36.21 36.39
N ASP A 30 12.09 35.26 36.76
CA ASP A 30 11.57 35.14 38.13
C ASP A 30 12.46 34.22 38.99
N LYS A 31 13.11 34.83 40.00
CA LYS A 31 13.94 34.14 40.99
C LYS A 31 13.15 33.14 41.82
N ARG A 32 11.90 33.45 42.19
CA ARG A 32 11.06 32.58 43.04
C ARG A 32 10.67 31.31 42.30
N GLN A 33 10.38 31.42 41.00
CA GLN A 33 10.14 30.27 40.14
C GLN A 33 11.39 29.38 40.03
N ALA A 34 12.57 29.99 39.84
CA ALA A 34 13.82 29.23 39.77
C ALA A 34 14.17 28.50 41.08
N LEU A 35 13.87 29.11 42.24
CA LEU A 35 14.04 28.47 43.54
C LEU A 35 13.10 27.27 43.72
N ARG A 36 11.80 27.41 43.36
CA ARG A 36 10.84 26.29 43.40
C ARG A 36 11.27 25.12 42.52
N VAL A 37 11.73 25.40 41.30
CA VAL A 37 12.22 24.36 40.38
C VAL A 37 13.49 23.69 40.94
N ALA A 38 14.41 24.45 41.53
CA ALA A 38 15.60 23.88 42.17
C ALA A 38 15.23 22.96 43.36
N GLU A 39 14.26 23.36 44.18
CA GLU A 39 13.77 22.58 45.32
C GLU A 39 13.10 21.27 44.89
N GLN A 40 12.25 21.30 43.87
CA GLN A 40 11.64 20.09 43.30
C GLN A 40 12.68 19.12 42.75
N VAL A 41 13.70 19.64 42.05
CA VAL A 41 14.80 18.81 41.54
C VAL A 41 15.62 18.23 42.69
N GLN A 42 15.90 19.02 43.73
CA GLN A 42 16.62 18.57 44.92
C GLN A 42 15.86 17.45 45.64
N ALA A 43 14.54 17.58 45.79
CA ALA A 43 13.68 16.55 46.40
C ALA A 43 13.71 15.24 45.60
N ARG A 44 13.60 15.31 44.26
CA ARG A 44 13.72 14.12 43.39
C ARG A 44 15.10 13.45 43.49
N ILE A 45 16.17 14.23 43.64
CA ILE A 45 17.52 13.69 43.85
C ILE A 45 17.60 12.94 45.19
N ALA A 46 17.04 13.52 46.25
CA ALA A 46 17.03 12.91 47.58
C ALA A 46 16.21 11.61 47.62
N LEU A 47 15.13 11.54 46.86
CA LEU A 47 14.28 10.35 46.74
C LEU A 47 14.86 9.26 45.81
N GLY A 48 15.98 9.52 45.12
CA GLY A 48 16.55 8.60 44.13
C GLY A 48 15.75 8.52 42.81
N GLU A 49 14.73 9.35 42.65
CA GLU A 49 13.83 9.42 41.48
C GLU A 49 14.29 10.46 40.44
N PHE A 50 15.50 10.98 40.61
CA PHE A 50 16.10 11.91 39.67
C PHE A 50 17.01 11.18 38.70
N ASP A 51 16.57 11.12 37.46
CA ASP A 51 17.41 10.71 36.34
C ASP A 51 17.71 11.92 35.46
N MET A 52 19.00 12.26 35.31
CA MET A 52 19.45 13.35 34.44
C MET A 52 19.17 13.05 32.96
N HIS A 53 18.94 11.78 32.61
CA HIS A 53 18.54 11.31 31.28
C HIS A 53 17.03 11.41 31.01
N SER A 54 16.19 11.56 32.04
CA SER A 54 14.72 11.51 31.88
C SER A 54 14.10 12.69 31.10
N GLU A 55 14.86 13.77 30.87
CA GLU A 55 14.49 14.89 30.00
C GLU A 55 15.43 15.04 28.77
N GLU A 56 16.13 13.98 28.38
CA GLU A 56 16.34 13.78 26.94
C GLU A 56 15.01 13.26 26.43
N GLU A 57 14.20 14.14 25.81
CA GLU A 57 13.02 13.76 25.01
C GLU A 57 13.25 12.39 24.38
N GLN A 58 12.63 11.34 24.94
CA GLN A 58 12.87 9.96 24.52
C GLN A 58 12.80 9.91 23.00
N ALA A 59 13.88 9.45 22.37
CA ALA A 59 13.98 9.44 20.92
C ALA A 59 12.72 8.80 20.33
N VAL A 60 12.05 9.50 19.41
CA VAL A 60 10.85 8.97 18.77
C VAL A 60 11.32 7.94 17.76
N ARG A 61 11.52 6.69 18.22
CA ARG A 61 12.08 5.63 17.39
C ARG A 61 11.17 5.31 16.20
N PHE A 62 11.76 5.20 15.02
CA PHE A 62 11.03 4.96 13.79
C PHE A 62 10.21 3.67 13.81
N ASP A 63 10.75 2.56 14.35
CA ASP A 63 10.07 1.27 14.43
C ASP A 63 8.75 1.35 15.22
N HIS A 64 8.77 1.96 16.40
CA HIS A 64 7.57 2.19 17.21
C HIS A 64 6.61 3.14 16.50
N PHE A 65 7.11 4.24 15.96
CA PHE A 65 6.28 5.25 15.30
C PHE A 65 5.59 4.70 14.04
N ALA A 66 6.29 3.90 13.23
CA ALA A 66 5.74 3.27 12.04
C ALA A 66 4.67 2.21 12.38
N ARG A 67 4.84 1.48 13.49
CA ARG A 67 3.84 0.52 13.99
C ARG A 67 2.60 1.24 14.51
N GLU A 68 2.77 2.33 15.25
CA GLU A 68 1.66 3.16 15.72
C GLU A 68 0.85 3.70 14.55
N TRP A 69 1.52 4.32 13.56
CA TRP A 69 0.88 4.79 12.34
C TRP A 69 0.12 3.67 11.63
N TYR A 70 0.72 2.49 11.48
CA TYR A 70 0.05 1.36 10.84
C TYR A 70 -1.19 0.92 11.61
N GLN A 71 -1.12 0.88 12.95
CA GLN A 71 -2.26 0.49 13.78
C GLN A 71 -3.43 1.48 13.61
N GLN A 72 -3.15 2.78 13.73
CA GLN A 72 -4.17 3.82 13.74
C GLN A 72 -4.72 4.15 12.35
N GLU A 73 -3.84 4.32 11.37
CA GLU A 73 -4.25 4.83 10.05
C GLU A 73 -4.65 3.73 9.07
N ILE A 74 -4.35 2.46 9.38
CA ILE A 74 -4.51 1.35 8.44
C ILE A 74 -5.30 0.19 9.05
N ARG A 75 -4.81 -0.37 10.15
CA ARG A 75 -5.34 -1.61 10.69
C ARG A 75 -6.70 -1.41 11.35
N LEU A 76 -6.84 -0.45 12.25
CA LEU A 76 -8.09 -0.16 12.94
C LEU A 76 -9.22 0.22 11.96
N PRO A 77 -9.04 1.18 11.03
CA PRO A 77 -10.08 1.49 10.03
C PRO A 77 -10.49 0.28 9.19
N TYR A 78 -9.54 -0.61 8.87
CA TYR A 78 -9.82 -1.84 8.15
C TYR A 78 -10.63 -2.84 8.98
N GLU A 79 -10.24 -3.10 10.23
CA GLU A 79 -10.93 -4.01 11.14
C GLU A 79 -12.35 -3.55 11.48
N LEU A 80 -12.56 -2.23 11.59
CA LEU A 80 -13.86 -1.61 11.84
C LEU A 80 -14.70 -1.39 10.56
N ASN A 81 -14.17 -1.77 9.39
CA ASN A 81 -14.81 -1.59 8.08
C ASN A 81 -15.27 -0.13 7.82
N GLU A 82 -14.43 0.83 8.18
CA GLU A 82 -14.76 2.25 8.07
C GLU A 82 -14.86 2.73 6.62
N PRO A 83 -15.70 3.74 6.33
CA PRO A 83 -15.73 4.39 5.03
C PRO A 83 -14.33 4.92 4.63
N GLY A 84 -13.81 4.45 3.49
CA GLY A 84 -12.48 4.85 3.01
C GLY A 84 -11.33 3.97 3.48
N ALA A 85 -11.61 2.95 4.30
CA ALA A 85 -10.63 1.94 4.67
C ALA A 85 -10.02 1.26 3.44
N LEU A 86 -8.75 0.89 3.56
CA LEU A 86 -8.02 0.25 2.47
C LEU A 86 -8.52 -1.17 2.24
N ALA A 87 -8.53 -1.59 0.98
CA ALA A 87 -8.74 -3.00 0.63
C ALA A 87 -7.67 -3.88 1.27
N THR A 88 -8.02 -5.12 1.63
CA THR A 88 -7.16 -6.06 2.36
C THR A 88 -5.77 -6.21 1.73
N LYS A 89 -5.67 -6.27 0.39
CA LYS A 89 -4.38 -6.38 -0.31
C LYS A 89 -3.48 -5.16 -0.08
N SER A 90 -4.07 -3.98 0.00
CA SER A 90 -3.35 -2.73 0.27
C SER A 90 -2.90 -2.64 1.73
N VAL A 91 -3.69 -3.18 2.67
CA VAL A 91 -3.31 -3.32 4.09
C VAL A 91 -2.09 -4.23 4.24
N GLN A 92 -2.13 -5.42 3.64
CA GLN A 92 -1.02 -6.37 3.64
C GLN A 92 0.23 -5.80 2.96
N ALA A 93 0.07 -5.14 1.80
CA ALA A 93 1.19 -4.54 1.11
C ALA A 93 1.90 -3.48 1.97
N ARG A 94 1.16 -2.66 2.72
CA ARG A 94 1.76 -1.65 3.62
C ARG A 94 2.48 -2.29 4.81
N GLU A 95 1.90 -3.31 5.42
CA GLU A 95 2.54 -4.10 6.48
C GLU A 95 3.89 -4.64 6.01
N GLN A 96 3.90 -5.29 4.84
CA GLN A 96 5.12 -5.86 4.27
C GLN A 96 6.17 -4.78 3.97
N GLN A 97 5.75 -3.63 3.43
CA GLN A 97 6.66 -2.52 3.15
C GLN A 97 7.33 -1.99 4.42
N ILE A 98 6.56 -1.88 5.51
CA ILE A 98 7.08 -1.46 6.81
C ILE A 98 8.05 -2.51 7.36
N ARG A 99 7.59 -3.77 7.47
CA ARG A 99 8.33 -4.84 8.13
C ARG A 99 9.60 -5.27 7.37
N LEU A 100 9.55 -5.33 6.04
CA LEU A 100 10.63 -5.87 5.22
C LEU A 100 11.64 -4.83 4.73
N HIS A 101 11.26 -3.54 4.70
CA HIS A 101 12.11 -2.51 4.10
C HIS A 101 12.34 -1.31 5.00
N LEU A 102 11.27 -0.72 5.56
CA LEU A 102 11.41 0.53 6.33
C LEU A 102 12.00 0.27 7.72
N VAL A 103 11.45 -0.67 8.48
CA VAL A 103 11.93 -1.00 9.83
C VAL A 103 13.37 -1.53 9.80
N PRO A 104 13.76 -2.44 8.90
CA PRO A 104 15.16 -2.90 8.85
C PRO A 104 16.18 -1.80 8.55
N PHE A 105 15.80 -0.74 7.82
CA PHE A 105 16.71 0.34 7.47
C PHE A 105 16.74 1.47 8.51
N PHE A 106 15.58 1.89 9.00
CA PHE A 106 15.47 3.04 9.91
C PHE A 106 15.44 2.63 11.39
N LEU A 107 14.92 1.44 11.72
CA LEU A 107 14.89 0.83 13.05
C LEU A 107 14.69 1.82 14.20
N ASP A 108 15.76 2.13 14.94
CA ASP A 108 15.81 2.92 16.17
C ASP A 108 16.14 4.39 15.91
N ARG A 109 16.33 4.80 14.65
CA ARG A 109 16.55 6.20 14.29
C ARG A 109 15.39 7.05 14.80
N ASP A 110 15.74 8.18 15.40
CA ASP A 110 14.78 9.18 15.80
C ASP A 110 14.10 9.78 14.57
N VAL A 111 12.77 9.71 14.51
CA VAL A 111 11.94 10.29 13.44
C VAL A 111 12.28 11.77 13.23
N ARG A 112 12.58 12.50 14.31
CA ARG A 112 12.92 13.93 14.29
C ARG A 112 14.28 14.20 13.65
N ALA A 113 15.14 13.18 13.53
CA ALA A 113 16.45 13.26 12.92
C ALA A 113 16.47 12.81 11.46
N ILE A 114 15.37 12.27 10.91
CA ILE A 114 15.32 11.84 9.51
C ILE A 114 15.39 13.06 8.58
N ARG A 115 16.34 13.06 7.64
CA ARG A 115 16.58 14.13 6.67
C ARG A 115 16.52 13.61 5.23
N VAL A 116 16.59 14.53 4.28
CA VAL A 116 16.64 14.23 2.83
C VAL A 116 17.79 13.26 2.49
N ALA A 117 18.93 13.39 3.17
CA ALA A 117 20.09 12.50 3.00
C ALA A 117 19.76 11.04 3.36
N ASP A 118 18.93 10.80 4.38
CA ASP A 118 18.52 9.44 4.77
C ASP A 118 17.57 8.82 3.74
N ILE A 119 16.71 9.62 3.13
CA ILE A 119 15.82 9.16 2.04
C ILE A 119 16.66 8.76 0.81
N GLN A 120 17.69 9.54 0.50
CA GLN A 120 18.64 9.21 -0.56
C GLN A 120 19.38 7.90 -0.24
N ALA A 121 19.91 7.76 0.98
CA ALA A 121 20.62 6.57 1.42
C ALA A 121 19.72 5.32 1.37
N PHE A 122 18.46 5.44 1.79
CA PHE A 122 17.48 4.35 1.70
C PHE A 122 17.22 3.94 0.23
N TYR A 123 17.03 4.91 -0.66
CA TYR A 123 16.82 4.66 -2.08
C TYR A 123 18.02 3.95 -2.72
N GLU A 124 19.24 4.39 -2.40
CA GLU A 124 20.48 3.78 -2.87
C GLU A 124 20.68 2.38 -2.30
N HIS A 125 20.37 2.17 -1.02
CA HIS A 125 20.39 0.85 -0.39
C HIS A 125 19.47 -0.13 -1.13
N CYS A 126 18.23 0.26 -1.42
CA CYS A 126 17.29 -0.58 -2.18
C CYS A 126 17.81 -0.91 -3.59
N ARG A 127 18.44 0.05 -4.27
CA ARG A 127 19.02 -0.16 -5.61
C ARG A 127 20.23 -1.08 -5.58
N LYS A 128 21.11 -0.91 -4.59
CA LYS A 128 22.33 -1.70 -4.43
C LYS A 128 22.01 -3.15 -4.09
N THR A 129 21.05 -3.38 -3.19
CA THR A 129 20.61 -4.72 -2.78
C THR A 129 19.69 -5.39 -3.80
N ARG A 130 19.11 -4.61 -4.73
CA ARG A 130 18.01 -5.03 -5.62
C ARG A 130 16.84 -5.61 -4.82
N TYR A 131 16.63 -5.08 -3.62
CA TYR A 131 15.54 -5.47 -2.73
C TYR A 131 14.81 -4.21 -2.23
N PRO A 132 13.63 -3.89 -2.80
CA PRO A 132 12.88 -4.66 -3.79
C PRO A 132 13.48 -4.60 -5.20
N ALA A 133 13.09 -5.54 -6.06
CA ALA A 133 13.70 -5.77 -7.38
C ALA A 133 13.52 -4.62 -8.40
N THR A 134 12.50 -3.76 -8.26
CA THR A 134 12.17 -2.75 -9.27
C THR A 134 12.10 -1.34 -8.71
N LEU A 135 12.42 -0.33 -9.54
CA LEU A 135 12.28 1.09 -9.18
C LEU A 135 10.85 1.47 -8.79
N SER A 136 9.85 0.84 -9.44
CA SER A 136 8.43 1.06 -9.10
C SER A 136 8.10 0.59 -7.68
N SER A 137 8.63 -0.57 -7.29
CA SER A 137 8.50 -1.09 -5.92
C SER A 137 9.17 -0.17 -4.91
N ILE A 138 10.38 0.33 -5.20
CA ILE A 138 11.07 1.30 -4.34
C ILE A 138 10.22 2.56 -4.17
N ASN A 139 9.67 3.10 -5.26
CA ASN A 139 8.79 4.28 -5.21
C ASN A 139 7.50 4.03 -4.42
N THR A 140 6.97 2.82 -4.45
CA THR A 140 5.80 2.43 -3.65
C THR A 140 6.14 2.41 -2.17
N ILE A 141 7.28 1.82 -1.78
CA ILE A 141 7.76 1.84 -0.39
C ILE A 141 8.02 3.27 0.09
N LEU A 142 8.67 4.11 -0.73
CA LEU A 142 8.85 5.54 -0.45
C LEU A 142 7.50 6.27 -0.32
N GLY A 143 6.47 5.83 -1.03
CA GLY A 143 5.10 6.32 -0.86
C GLY A 143 4.52 6.00 0.52
N THR A 144 4.83 4.83 1.08
CA THR A 144 4.45 4.45 2.45
C THR A 144 5.26 5.21 3.48
N LEU A 145 6.57 5.35 3.30
CA LEU A 145 7.42 6.19 4.16
C LEU A 145 6.92 7.63 4.18
N ARG A 146 6.56 8.20 3.01
CA ARG A 146 5.98 9.54 2.92
C ARG A 146 4.75 9.68 3.82
N ARG A 147 3.85 8.68 3.86
CA ARG A 147 2.64 8.72 4.68
C ARG A 147 2.95 8.63 6.18
N ILE A 148 3.90 7.79 6.57
CA ILE A 148 4.38 7.71 7.97
C ILE A 148 4.94 9.07 8.41
N LEU A 149 5.78 9.70 7.59
CA LEU A 149 6.36 11.01 7.95
C LEU A 149 5.37 12.16 7.83
N ALA A 150 4.31 12.02 7.00
CA ALA A 150 3.19 12.96 7.01
C ALA A 150 2.38 12.88 8.31
N PHE A 151 2.23 11.68 8.88
CA PHE A 151 1.63 11.49 10.20
C PHE A 151 2.49 12.10 11.32
N ALA A 152 3.82 11.97 11.24
CA ALA A 152 4.74 12.70 12.12
C ALA A 152 4.59 14.23 11.98
N GLN A 153 4.43 14.71 10.74
CA GLN A 153 4.23 16.14 10.49
C GLN A 153 2.89 16.65 11.03
N ALA A 154 1.81 15.89 10.85
CA ALA A 154 0.49 16.24 11.37
C ALA A 154 0.43 16.29 12.91
N ARG A 155 1.34 15.58 13.58
CA ARG A 155 1.52 15.57 15.03
C ARG A 155 2.62 16.51 15.52
N GLU A 156 3.12 17.39 14.64
CA GLU A 156 4.17 18.37 14.94
C GLU A 156 5.52 17.76 15.40
N VAL A 157 5.70 16.44 15.23
CA VAL A 157 6.99 15.75 15.46
C VAL A 157 8.02 16.16 14.40
N LEU A 158 7.56 16.43 13.18
CA LEU A 158 8.37 16.94 12.08
C LEU A 158 7.79 18.24 11.54
N ALA A 159 8.63 19.25 11.32
CA ALA A 159 8.19 20.47 10.65
C ALA A 159 7.88 20.25 9.15
N LEU A 160 8.69 19.42 8.49
CA LEU A 160 8.61 19.16 7.05
C LEU A 160 8.85 17.68 6.75
N ASN A 161 8.13 17.15 5.75
CA ASN A 161 8.31 15.78 5.29
C ASN A 161 9.56 15.65 4.40
N PRO A 162 10.62 14.94 4.83
CA PRO A 162 11.85 14.83 4.07
C PRO A 162 11.70 14.03 2.77
N VAL A 163 10.70 13.15 2.64
CA VAL A 163 10.43 12.45 1.37
C VAL A 163 9.93 13.42 0.30
N ASP A 164 9.16 14.43 0.69
CA ASP A 164 8.65 15.43 -0.24
C ASP A 164 9.74 16.38 -0.71
N ALA A 165 10.58 16.84 0.22
CA ALA A 165 11.78 17.60 -0.12
C ALA A 165 12.71 16.80 -1.05
N TRP A 166 12.93 15.51 -0.76
CA TRP A 166 13.75 14.63 -1.61
C TRP A 166 13.16 14.41 -3.01
N LYS A 167 11.83 14.27 -3.12
CA LYS A 167 11.18 14.16 -4.44
C LYS A 167 11.27 15.46 -5.23
N ALA A 168 11.19 16.61 -4.57
CA ALA A 168 11.34 17.91 -5.21
C ALA A 168 12.77 18.14 -5.71
N SER A 169 13.79 17.76 -4.94
CA SER A 169 15.21 17.97 -5.31
C SER A 169 15.65 17.15 -6.52
N ARG A 170 14.99 16.03 -6.81
CA ARG A 170 15.26 15.20 -7.99
C ARG A 170 14.67 15.74 -9.31
N GLY A 171 14.04 16.91 -9.26
CA GLY A 171 13.27 17.47 -10.36
C GLY A 171 11.99 16.68 -10.61
N ARG A 172 11.01 17.31 -11.25
CA ARG A 172 9.83 16.60 -11.73
C ARG A 172 10.28 15.55 -12.74
N GLN A 173 10.35 14.29 -12.32
CA GLN A 173 10.24 13.14 -13.21
C GLN A 173 8.78 13.04 -13.73
N ARG A 174 8.21 14.17 -14.18
CA ARG A 174 6.95 14.17 -14.91
C ARG A 174 7.32 13.92 -16.35
N GLY A 175 7.29 12.65 -16.75
CA GLY A 175 6.81 12.33 -18.09
C GLY A 175 5.38 12.85 -18.19
N GLY A 176 5.24 14.13 -18.52
CA GLY A 176 3.98 14.73 -18.95
C GLY A 176 3.64 14.35 -20.39
N GLY A 177 4.57 13.69 -21.09
CA GLY A 177 4.27 12.94 -22.30
C GLY A 177 3.56 11.64 -21.96
N LEU A 178 2.69 11.20 -22.88
CA LEU A 178 2.17 9.84 -22.90
C LEU A 178 3.34 8.87 -22.70
N ARG A 179 3.27 8.03 -21.66
CA ARG A 179 4.25 6.95 -21.52
C ARG A 179 4.10 6.09 -22.78
N PRO A 180 5.19 5.80 -23.52
CA PRO A 180 5.12 4.85 -24.62
C PRO A 180 4.48 3.58 -24.08
N VAL A 181 3.35 3.19 -24.64
CA VAL A 181 2.78 1.88 -24.36
C VAL A 181 3.78 0.88 -24.90
N ASP A 182 4.23 -0.03 -24.05
CA ASP A 182 5.07 -1.13 -24.46
C ASP A 182 4.22 -2.03 -25.38
N SER A 183 4.32 -1.81 -26.69
CA SER A 183 3.55 -2.52 -27.71
C SER A 183 3.78 -4.03 -27.67
N SER A 184 4.87 -4.49 -27.05
CA SER A 184 5.11 -5.91 -26.79
C SER A 184 4.11 -6.54 -25.80
N LYS A 185 3.34 -5.72 -25.08
CA LYS A 185 2.33 -6.16 -24.11
C LYS A 185 0.89 -5.98 -24.59
N VAL A 186 0.70 -5.40 -25.78
CA VAL A 186 -0.61 -5.18 -26.37
C VAL A 186 -0.79 -6.16 -27.52
N LEU A 187 -1.90 -6.87 -27.52
CA LEU A 187 -2.25 -7.78 -28.61
C LEU A 187 -2.82 -7.01 -29.79
N THR A 188 -2.42 -7.37 -31.01
CA THR A 188 -3.10 -6.93 -32.24
C THR A 188 -4.44 -7.65 -32.40
N ALA A 189 -5.29 -7.16 -33.31
CA ALA A 189 -6.56 -7.83 -33.62
C ALA A 189 -6.35 -9.30 -34.06
N ASP A 190 -5.36 -9.56 -34.92
CA ASP A 190 -5.02 -10.91 -35.38
C ASP A 190 -4.49 -11.80 -34.25
N GLU A 191 -3.69 -11.23 -33.34
CA GLU A 191 -3.21 -11.97 -32.16
C GLU A 191 -4.36 -12.30 -31.20
N VAL A 192 -5.34 -11.40 -31.03
CA VAL A 192 -6.55 -11.68 -30.25
C VAL A 192 -7.35 -12.81 -30.89
N GLN A 193 -7.55 -12.80 -32.21
CA GLN A 193 -8.26 -13.90 -32.90
C GLN A 193 -7.52 -15.23 -32.75
N THR A 194 -6.18 -15.23 -32.91
CA THR A 194 -5.35 -16.43 -32.69
C THR A 194 -5.49 -16.96 -31.27
N LEU A 195 -5.46 -16.08 -30.27
CA LEU A 195 -5.63 -16.44 -28.87
C LEU A 195 -7.02 -17.01 -28.58
N LEU A 196 -8.07 -16.42 -29.15
CA LEU A 196 -9.45 -16.88 -29.02
C LEU A 196 -9.67 -18.24 -29.69
N GLU A 197 -9.05 -18.49 -30.84
CA GLU A 197 -9.17 -19.76 -31.56
C GLU A 197 -8.51 -20.91 -30.78
N VAL A 198 -7.33 -20.67 -30.20
CA VAL A 198 -6.68 -21.64 -29.29
C VAL A 198 -7.55 -21.88 -28.05
N ALA A 199 -8.10 -20.82 -27.46
CA ALA A 199 -8.99 -20.96 -26.31
C ALA A 199 -10.22 -21.82 -26.66
N ARG A 200 -10.81 -21.59 -27.84
CA ARG A 200 -12.00 -22.31 -28.33
C ARG A 200 -11.74 -23.80 -28.57
N THR A 201 -10.59 -24.13 -29.14
CA THR A 201 -10.26 -25.49 -29.61
C THR A 201 -9.60 -26.36 -28.53
N GLU A 202 -8.68 -25.78 -27.73
CA GLU A 202 -7.92 -26.52 -26.71
C GLU A 202 -8.44 -26.30 -25.28
N PHE A 203 -9.20 -25.23 -25.02
CA PHE A 203 -9.68 -24.85 -23.67
C PHE A 203 -11.17 -24.47 -23.65
N PRO A 204 -12.08 -25.31 -24.20
CA PRO A 204 -13.48 -24.93 -24.41
C PRO A 204 -14.16 -24.44 -23.13
N ASP A 205 -13.92 -25.06 -21.98
CA ASP A 205 -14.50 -24.65 -20.69
C ASP A 205 -14.14 -23.21 -20.26
N HIS A 206 -13.03 -22.67 -20.76
CA HIS A 206 -12.55 -21.32 -20.43
C HIS A 206 -12.71 -20.33 -21.59
N TYR A 207 -13.11 -20.80 -22.78
CA TYR A 207 -13.31 -19.97 -23.94
C TYR A 207 -14.31 -18.83 -23.70
N PRO A 208 -15.49 -19.05 -23.10
CA PRO A 208 -16.45 -17.97 -22.84
C PRO A 208 -15.87 -16.86 -21.96
N LEU A 209 -15.08 -17.22 -20.94
CA LEU A 209 -14.41 -16.25 -20.07
C LEU A 209 -13.38 -15.42 -20.84
N VAL A 210 -12.54 -16.07 -21.66
CA VAL A 210 -11.50 -15.39 -22.45
C VAL A 210 -12.15 -14.46 -23.49
N LEU A 211 -13.22 -14.93 -24.15
CA LEU A 211 -14.01 -14.14 -25.08
C LEU A 211 -14.68 -12.94 -24.39
N PHE A 212 -15.27 -13.16 -23.22
CA PHE A 212 -15.89 -12.09 -22.43
C PHE A 212 -14.89 -10.99 -22.08
N MET A 213 -13.68 -11.34 -21.62
CA MET A 213 -12.64 -10.36 -21.30
C MET A 213 -12.16 -9.62 -22.56
N ALA A 214 -11.99 -10.33 -23.68
CA ALA A 214 -11.55 -9.73 -24.94
C ALA A 214 -12.57 -8.73 -25.51
N ASP A 215 -13.87 -9.06 -25.48
CA ASP A 215 -14.92 -8.25 -26.08
C ASP A 215 -15.34 -7.07 -25.20
N THR A 216 -15.34 -7.25 -23.88
CA THR A 216 -15.83 -6.22 -22.94
C THR A 216 -14.71 -5.35 -22.36
N GLY A 217 -13.46 -5.80 -22.44
CA GLY A 217 -12.31 -5.14 -21.80
C GLY A 217 -12.43 -5.03 -20.26
N CYS A 218 -13.28 -5.84 -19.64
CA CYS A 218 -13.43 -5.84 -18.19
C CYS A 218 -12.17 -6.38 -17.50
N ARG A 219 -12.01 -6.06 -16.20
CA ARG A 219 -10.90 -6.61 -15.43
C ARG A 219 -11.17 -8.08 -15.15
N VAL A 220 -10.14 -8.91 -15.18
CA VAL A 220 -10.24 -10.34 -14.81
C VAL A 220 -10.98 -10.60 -13.49
N SER A 221 -10.76 -9.78 -12.46
CA SER A 221 -11.45 -9.91 -11.17
C SER A 221 -12.95 -9.59 -11.25
N GLU A 222 -13.34 -8.71 -12.18
CA GLU A 222 -14.74 -8.39 -12.47
C GLU A 222 -15.41 -9.53 -13.23
N ALA A 223 -14.73 -10.10 -14.24
CA ALA A 223 -15.22 -11.29 -14.95
C ALA A 223 -15.44 -12.48 -13.99
N PHE A 224 -14.50 -12.75 -13.08
CA PHE A 224 -14.65 -13.84 -12.09
C PHE A 224 -15.81 -13.62 -11.10
N ALA A 225 -16.27 -12.38 -10.93
CA ALA A 225 -17.35 -12.05 -10.02
C ALA A 225 -18.73 -12.03 -10.68
N LEU A 226 -18.78 -12.15 -12.02
CA LEU A 226 -20.00 -12.08 -12.81
C LEU A 226 -20.90 -13.27 -12.47
N ARG A 227 -22.15 -12.99 -12.14
CA ARG A 227 -23.20 -14.00 -11.94
C ARG A 227 -24.15 -14.02 -13.12
N TRP A 228 -24.89 -15.11 -13.26
CA TRP A 228 -25.96 -15.17 -14.26
C TRP A 228 -27.06 -14.13 -14.03
N SER A 229 -27.34 -13.76 -12.77
CA SER A 229 -28.22 -12.64 -12.41
C SER A 229 -27.78 -11.29 -12.98
N ASP A 230 -26.49 -11.16 -13.32
CA ASP A 230 -25.91 -9.93 -13.82
C ASP A 230 -25.93 -9.89 -15.37
N VAL A 231 -26.39 -10.95 -16.04
CA VAL A 231 -26.32 -11.15 -17.49
C VAL A 231 -27.72 -11.23 -18.09
N ASP A 232 -28.02 -10.30 -18.98
CA ASP A 232 -29.22 -10.29 -19.81
C ASP A 232 -28.84 -10.66 -21.25
N LEU A 233 -29.03 -11.94 -21.60
CA LEU A 233 -28.71 -12.44 -22.94
C LEU A 233 -29.68 -11.92 -24.01
N GLU A 234 -30.92 -11.60 -23.64
CA GLU A 234 -31.94 -11.08 -24.55
C GLU A 234 -31.64 -9.64 -24.93
N ALA A 235 -31.40 -8.78 -23.93
CA ALA A 235 -30.98 -7.40 -24.15
C ALA A 235 -29.52 -7.30 -24.63
N GLY A 236 -28.73 -8.35 -24.47
CA GLY A 236 -27.31 -8.39 -24.82
C GLY A 236 -26.46 -7.49 -23.92
N LEU A 237 -26.74 -7.49 -22.62
CA LEU A 237 -26.06 -6.65 -21.64
C LEU A 237 -25.55 -7.50 -20.47
N ALA A 238 -24.41 -7.10 -19.90
CA ALA A 238 -23.97 -7.60 -18.60
C ALA A 238 -23.64 -6.43 -17.65
N THR A 239 -24.02 -6.56 -16.39
CA THR A 239 -23.78 -5.56 -15.35
C THR A 239 -22.54 -5.89 -14.55
N ILE A 240 -21.53 -5.04 -14.62
CA ILE A 240 -20.29 -5.16 -13.85
C ILE A 240 -20.41 -4.34 -12.57
N GLU A 241 -20.76 -5.00 -11.47
CA GLU A 241 -20.94 -4.37 -10.15
C GLU A 241 -19.99 -4.90 -9.06
N ALA A 242 -19.39 -6.08 -9.28
CA ALA A 242 -18.57 -6.76 -8.29
C ALA A 242 -17.19 -7.15 -8.84
N SER A 243 -16.31 -7.53 -7.92
CA SER A 243 -15.01 -8.13 -8.21
C SER A 243 -14.63 -9.18 -7.16
N ILE A 244 -13.84 -10.16 -7.56
CA ILE A 244 -13.21 -11.13 -6.66
C ILE A 244 -11.91 -10.56 -6.12
N ASP A 245 -11.77 -10.53 -4.80
CA ASP A 245 -10.51 -10.14 -4.16
C ASP A 245 -9.47 -11.27 -4.20
N PHE A 246 -8.25 -11.02 -3.71
CA PHE A 246 -7.19 -12.02 -3.74
C PHE A 246 -7.43 -13.21 -2.78
N GLN A 247 -8.43 -13.11 -1.89
CA GLN A 247 -8.85 -14.18 -0.99
C GLN A 247 -10.02 -14.99 -1.57
N GLY A 248 -10.47 -14.66 -2.79
CA GLY A 248 -11.61 -15.32 -3.42
C GLY A 248 -12.98 -14.76 -3.01
N LYS A 249 -13.02 -13.64 -2.27
CA LYS A 249 -14.29 -13.05 -1.80
C LYS A 249 -14.86 -12.09 -2.84
N ARG A 250 -16.15 -12.26 -3.17
CA ARG A 250 -16.92 -11.29 -3.97
C ARG A 250 -17.19 -10.04 -3.14
N GLY A 251 -16.85 -8.88 -3.70
CA GLY A 251 -17.11 -7.57 -3.11
C GLY A 251 -17.29 -6.51 -4.19
N PRO A 252 -17.53 -5.24 -3.82
CA PRO A 252 -17.74 -4.18 -4.79
C PRO A 252 -16.49 -3.96 -5.66
N THR A 253 -16.67 -3.45 -6.88
CA THR A 253 -15.54 -3.06 -7.73
C THR A 253 -14.64 -2.04 -7.04
N LYS A 254 -13.38 -1.96 -7.48
CA LYS A 254 -12.38 -0.99 -6.95
C LYS A 254 -12.89 0.45 -6.95
N THR A 255 -13.71 0.83 -7.93
CA THR A 255 -14.27 2.18 -8.06
C THR A 255 -15.67 2.32 -7.45
N ARG A 256 -16.29 1.22 -7.01
CA ARG A 256 -17.66 1.15 -6.47
C ARG A 256 -18.71 1.79 -7.39
N LYS A 257 -18.49 1.72 -8.69
CA LYS A 257 -19.41 2.25 -9.71
C LYS A 257 -19.82 1.10 -10.63
N PRO A 258 -21.09 0.65 -10.58
CA PRO A 258 -21.57 -0.35 -11.52
C PRO A 258 -21.56 0.22 -12.93
N ARG A 259 -21.35 -0.64 -13.92
CA ARG A 259 -21.45 -0.27 -15.34
C ARG A 259 -21.98 -1.43 -16.15
N SER A 260 -22.76 -1.14 -17.18
CA SER A 260 -23.18 -2.13 -18.16
C SER A 260 -22.16 -2.25 -19.28
N VAL A 261 -21.97 -3.46 -19.79
CA VAL A 261 -21.16 -3.76 -20.98
C VAL A 261 -22.04 -4.50 -21.99
N GLU A 262 -21.84 -4.21 -23.27
CA GLU A 262 -22.55 -4.87 -24.36
C GLU A 262 -21.96 -6.26 -24.63
N LEU A 263 -22.83 -7.21 -24.95
CA LEU A 263 -22.47 -8.57 -25.31
C LEU A 263 -22.55 -8.72 -26.83
N SER A 264 -21.39 -8.92 -27.46
CA SER A 264 -21.31 -9.18 -28.89
C SER A 264 -22.13 -10.42 -29.26
N THR A 265 -22.56 -10.53 -30.52
CA THR A 265 -23.32 -11.71 -30.98
C THR A 265 -22.59 -13.03 -30.73
N ARG A 266 -21.28 -13.08 -31.03
CA ARG A 266 -20.45 -14.26 -30.75
C ARG A 266 -20.36 -14.61 -29.27
N LEU A 267 -20.36 -13.61 -28.38
CA LEU A 267 -20.32 -13.82 -26.94
C LEU A 267 -21.66 -14.32 -26.41
N ARG A 268 -22.78 -13.78 -26.92
CA ARG A 268 -24.12 -14.30 -26.58
C ARG A 268 -24.30 -15.73 -27.03
N GLU A 269 -23.87 -16.06 -28.24
CA GLU A 269 -23.87 -17.44 -28.75
C GLU A 269 -23.02 -18.36 -27.87
N ALA A 270 -21.78 -17.96 -27.56
CA ALA A 270 -20.89 -18.73 -26.70
C ALA A 270 -21.50 -18.95 -25.31
N LEU A 271 -22.07 -17.92 -24.68
CA LEU A 271 -22.69 -18.02 -23.36
C LEU A 271 -23.97 -18.88 -23.38
N SER A 272 -24.77 -18.81 -24.44
CA SER A 272 -26.02 -19.58 -24.56
C SER A 272 -25.81 -21.09 -24.58
N GLN A 273 -24.63 -21.56 -24.99
CA GLN A 273 -24.25 -22.97 -24.96
C GLN A 273 -24.06 -23.50 -23.54
N TYR A 274 -23.71 -22.62 -22.60
CA TYR A 274 -23.57 -22.92 -21.17
C TYR A 274 -24.89 -22.56 -20.49
N ARG A 275 -25.92 -23.36 -20.76
CA ARG A 275 -27.32 -23.08 -20.40
C ARG A 275 -27.50 -22.54 -18.97
N PRO A 276 -28.14 -21.37 -18.79
CA PRO A 276 -28.54 -20.86 -17.48
C PRO A 276 -29.43 -21.83 -16.70
N ASP A 277 -30.27 -22.64 -17.38
CA ASP A 277 -31.24 -23.54 -16.73
C ASP A 277 -30.62 -24.56 -15.77
N VAL A 278 -29.34 -24.89 -15.96
CA VAL A 278 -28.58 -25.82 -15.10
C VAL A 278 -27.98 -25.12 -13.88
N PHE A 279 -27.82 -23.80 -13.94
CA PHE A 279 -27.15 -23.00 -12.94
C PHE A 279 -28.15 -22.02 -12.29
N GLY A 280 -28.24 -22.00 -10.96
CA GLY A 280 -29.06 -20.98 -10.28
C GLY A 280 -28.62 -19.56 -10.67
N ALA A 281 -29.53 -18.59 -10.66
CA ALA A 281 -29.25 -17.20 -11.04
C ALA A 281 -28.05 -16.59 -10.28
N ASP A 282 -27.85 -16.99 -9.03
CA ASP A 282 -26.73 -16.57 -8.19
C ASP A 282 -25.38 -17.26 -8.49
N SER A 283 -25.36 -18.22 -9.41
CA SER A 283 -24.14 -18.93 -9.82
C SER A 283 -23.23 -18.01 -10.61
N PHE A 284 -21.93 -18.23 -10.47
CA PHE A 284 -20.96 -17.55 -11.31
C PHE A 284 -21.18 -17.93 -12.78
N ALA A 285 -21.14 -16.93 -13.66
CA ALA A 285 -21.17 -17.14 -15.11
C ALA A 285 -19.91 -17.86 -15.61
N PHE A 286 -18.80 -17.69 -14.89
CA PHE A 286 -17.52 -18.36 -15.15
C PHE A 286 -17.01 -19.04 -13.85
N PRO A 287 -17.59 -20.19 -13.47
CA PRO A 287 -17.23 -20.87 -12.23
C PRO A 287 -15.90 -21.63 -12.36
N SER A 288 -15.28 -21.93 -11.22
CA SER A 288 -14.24 -22.95 -11.11
C SER A 288 -14.84 -24.36 -11.31
N GLN A 289 -13.99 -25.38 -11.39
CA GLN A 289 -14.43 -26.79 -11.46
C GLN A 289 -15.32 -27.22 -10.27
N THR A 290 -15.25 -26.52 -9.13
CA THR A 290 -16.06 -26.81 -7.95
C THR A 290 -17.29 -25.90 -7.83
N GLY A 291 -17.60 -25.07 -8.84
CA GLY A 291 -18.71 -24.11 -8.82
C GLY A 291 -18.41 -22.80 -8.08
N SER A 292 -17.20 -22.64 -7.54
CA SER A 292 -16.79 -21.43 -6.80
C SER A 292 -16.27 -20.33 -7.74
N ALA A 293 -15.96 -19.15 -7.20
CA ALA A 293 -15.22 -18.13 -7.95
C ALA A 293 -13.85 -18.69 -8.41
N MET A 294 -13.41 -18.26 -9.61
CA MET A 294 -12.06 -18.57 -10.09
C MET A 294 -10.98 -17.85 -9.29
N GLU A 295 -9.87 -18.53 -9.08
CA GLU A 295 -8.68 -17.99 -8.41
C GLU A 295 -7.66 -17.54 -9.46
N TYR A 296 -7.19 -16.29 -9.34
CA TYR A 296 -6.37 -15.65 -10.38
C TYR A 296 -5.06 -16.37 -10.67
N GLN A 297 -4.34 -16.87 -9.65
CA GLN A 297 -3.07 -17.56 -9.91
C GLN A 297 -3.29 -18.89 -10.61
N ASN A 298 -4.32 -19.66 -10.21
CA ASN A 298 -4.70 -20.88 -10.89
C ASN A 298 -5.10 -20.62 -12.35
N PHE A 299 -6.01 -19.67 -12.61
CA PHE A 299 -6.40 -19.33 -13.99
C PHE A 299 -5.20 -18.86 -14.81
N ARG A 300 -4.40 -17.94 -14.28
CA ARG A 300 -3.23 -17.40 -14.99
C ARG A 300 -2.21 -18.49 -15.32
N SER A 301 -1.80 -19.28 -14.33
CA SER A 301 -0.69 -20.23 -14.48
C SER A 301 -1.10 -21.50 -15.24
N ARG A 302 -2.31 -22.01 -14.99
CA ARG A 302 -2.77 -23.31 -15.50
C ARG A 302 -3.54 -23.20 -16.80
N VAL A 303 -4.17 -22.06 -17.10
CA VAL A 303 -5.02 -21.88 -18.27
C VAL A 303 -4.45 -20.80 -19.19
N PHE A 304 -4.50 -19.53 -18.78
CA PHE A 304 -4.19 -18.41 -19.68
C PHE A 304 -2.76 -18.45 -20.22
N ASN A 305 -1.76 -18.73 -19.37
CA ASN A 305 -0.37 -18.88 -19.82
C ASN A 305 -0.15 -20.08 -20.74
N ARG A 306 -1.03 -21.10 -20.73
CA ARG A 306 -0.97 -22.21 -21.69
C ARG A 306 -1.55 -21.77 -23.03
N ILE A 307 -2.70 -21.10 -23.02
CA ILE A 307 -3.30 -20.50 -24.23
C ILE A 307 -2.28 -19.58 -24.92
N VAL A 308 -1.67 -18.65 -24.19
CA VAL A 308 -0.65 -17.72 -24.74
C VAL A 308 0.54 -18.46 -25.34
N ARG A 309 1.02 -19.55 -24.71
CA ARG A 309 2.16 -20.34 -25.22
C ARG A 309 1.82 -21.18 -26.45
N ARG A 310 0.54 -21.52 -26.64
CA ARG A 310 0.04 -22.24 -27.82
C ARG A 310 -0.23 -21.28 -28.96
N ALA A 311 -0.80 -20.11 -28.66
CA ALA A 311 -1.14 -19.08 -29.64
C ALA A 311 0.10 -18.38 -30.22
N PHE A 312 1.16 -18.21 -29.43
CA PHE A 312 2.32 -17.41 -29.82
C PHE A 312 3.64 -18.15 -29.62
N ALA A 313 4.68 -17.74 -30.35
CA ALA A 313 6.04 -18.22 -30.16
C ALA A 313 6.55 -18.02 -28.72
N GLN A 314 7.53 -18.84 -28.31
CA GLN A 314 8.11 -18.77 -26.97
C GLN A 314 8.61 -17.36 -26.65
N GLY A 315 8.12 -16.77 -25.55
CA GLY A 315 8.58 -15.48 -25.04
C GLY A 315 7.52 -14.36 -25.01
N ARG A 316 6.37 -14.51 -25.69
CA ARG A 316 5.26 -13.54 -25.60
C ARG A 316 4.70 -13.51 -24.17
N ARG A 317 4.67 -12.33 -23.54
CA ARG A 317 4.21 -12.14 -22.15
C ARG A 317 2.99 -11.24 -22.10
N VAL A 318 1.83 -11.86 -21.97
CA VAL A 318 0.53 -11.18 -21.90
C VAL A 318 -0.12 -11.47 -20.55
N THR A 319 -0.93 -10.54 -20.08
CA THR A 319 -1.80 -10.71 -18.92
C THR A 319 -3.25 -10.84 -19.38
N PRO A 320 -4.06 -11.69 -18.74
CA PRO A 320 -5.48 -11.77 -19.02
C PRO A 320 -6.19 -10.45 -18.78
#